data_AF-A0A3D1AZV1-F1
#
_entry.id   AF-A0A3D1AZV1-F1
#
_cell.length_a   1.000
_cell.length_b   1.000
_cell.length_c   1.000
_cell.angle_alpha   90.00
_cell.angle_beta   90.00
_cell.angle_gamma   90.00
#
_symmetry.space_group_name_H-M   'P 1'
#
loop_
_entity.id
_entity.type
_entity.pdbx_description
1 polymer ?
#
loop_
_entity_poly.entity_id
_entity_poly.type
_entity_poly.pdbx_seq_one_letter_code
_entity_poly.pdbx_strand_id
1 'polypeptide(L)'
;SKMGISTLQSYRGAQVFEAIGLNRALIDKYFTGTSSRIEGVGLEVLAREAQMKHEYAFRPVSDNDTELAVGGNYQFRVRGEFHLLNPETVATLQHAVRSNSARTFEEFTNLVDHQNRH
;
A
#
# COMPACT_ATOMS: atom_id res chain seq x y z
N SER A 1 11.72 -0.92 23.29
CA SER A 1 12.38 -1.36 22.04
C SER A 1 11.54 -2.46 21.42
N LYS A 2 11.16 -2.38 20.13
CA LYS A 2 10.34 -3.43 19.47
C LYS A 2 11.10 -4.76 19.33
N MET A 3 12.43 -4.71 19.21
CA MET A 3 13.30 -5.86 18.89
C MET A 3 14.40 -6.08 19.94
N GLY A 4 14.33 -5.42 21.10
CA GLY A 4 15.29 -5.58 22.19
C GLY A 4 16.70 -5.00 21.97
N ILE A 5 16.98 -4.39 20.81
CA ILE A 5 18.25 -3.71 20.54
C ILE A 5 18.26 -2.37 21.28
N SER A 6 19.35 -2.10 22.01
CA SER A 6 19.50 -0.93 22.89
C SER A 6 20.48 0.12 22.37
N THR A 7 21.23 -0.17 21.29
CA THR A 7 22.19 0.80 20.71
C THR A 7 21.99 0.92 19.19
N LEU A 8 22.21 2.13 18.66
CA LEU A 8 22.18 2.37 17.22
C LEU A 8 23.32 1.62 16.49
N GLN A 9 24.46 1.46 17.14
CA GLN A 9 25.60 0.72 16.58
C GLN A 9 25.24 -0.73 16.30
N SER A 10 24.53 -1.39 17.22
CA SER A 10 24.05 -2.76 17.01
C SER A 10 22.88 -2.83 16.02
N TYR A 11 22.09 -1.77 15.87
CA TYR A 11 21.00 -1.72 14.88
C TYR A 11 21.51 -1.52 13.45
N ARG A 12 22.60 -0.77 13.28
CA ARG A 12 23.18 -0.47 11.98
C ARG A 12 23.67 -1.75 11.30
N GLY A 13 23.10 -2.07 10.14
CA GLY A 13 23.47 -3.26 9.36
C GLY A 13 22.85 -4.57 9.87
N ALA A 14 22.08 -4.54 10.96
CA ALA A 14 21.41 -5.75 11.47
C ALA A 14 20.25 -6.24 10.58
N GLN A 15 19.87 -5.47 9.56
CA GLN A 15 18.81 -5.81 8.59
C GLN A 15 17.53 -6.31 9.26
N VAL A 16 17.07 -5.57 10.28
CA VAL A 16 15.91 -5.93 11.09
C VAL A 16 14.59 -5.60 10.35
N PHE A 17 14.47 -6.15 9.14
CA PHE A 17 13.34 -6.01 8.23
C PHE A 17 13.21 -7.24 7.33
N GLU A 18 12.03 -7.42 6.75
CA GLU A 18 11.76 -8.40 5.70
C GLU A 18 11.36 -7.64 4.43
N ALA A 19 11.91 -8.05 3.29
CA ALA A 19 11.55 -7.51 1.99
C ALA A 19 10.39 -8.31 1.37
N ILE A 20 9.27 -7.64 1.13
CA ILE A 20 8.10 -8.24 0.48
C ILE A 20 7.94 -7.59 -0.89
N GLY A 21 7.84 -8.41 -1.95
CA GLY A 21 7.61 -7.94 -3.31
C GLY A 21 8.88 -7.44 -4.02
N LEU A 22 10.08 -7.76 -3.55
CA LEU A 22 11.35 -7.47 -4.21
C LEU A 22 11.99 -8.77 -4.70
N ASN A 23 12.52 -8.79 -5.92
CA ASN A 23 13.10 -10.01 -6.47
C ASN A 23 14.46 -10.38 -5.85
N ARG A 24 14.82 -11.67 -5.95
CA ARG A 24 16.08 -12.20 -5.40
C ARG A 24 17.32 -11.46 -5.91
N ALA A 25 17.40 -11.22 -7.22
CA ALA A 25 18.57 -10.61 -7.84
C ALA A 25 18.88 -9.21 -7.28
N LEU A 26 17.85 -8.43 -6.96
CA LEU A 26 17.99 -7.13 -6.31
C LEU A 26 18.43 -7.27 -4.85
N ILE A 27 17.82 -8.19 -4.11
CA ILE A 27 18.18 -8.44 -2.71
C ILE A 27 19.62 -8.91 -2.60
N ASP A 28 20.02 -9.90 -3.39
CA ASP A 28 21.36 -10.48 -3.31
C ASP A 28 22.46 -9.46 -3.64
N LYS A 29 22.17 -8.49 -4.51
CA LYS A 29 23.15 -7.48 -4.93
C LYS A 29 23.20 -6.26 -4.01
N TYR A 30 22.07 -5.82 -3.47
CA TYR A 30 21.98 -4.52 -2.78
C TYR A 30 21.57 -4.62 -1.30
N PHE A 31 20.96 -5.73 -0.89
CA PHE A 31 20.47 -5.97 0.48
C PHE A 31 20.80 -7.40 0.95
N THR A 32 21.99 -7.89 0.58
CA THR A 32 22.42 -9.27 0.79
C THR A 32 22.17 -9.73 2.22
N GLY A 33 21.52 -10.88 2.41
CA GLY A 33 21.15 -11.41 3.72
C GLY A 33 19.74 -11.06 4.20
N THR A 34 19.05 -10.12 3.53
CA THR A 34 17.66 -9.79 3.84
C THR A 34 16.71 -10.92 3.41
N SER A 35 15.80 -11.33 4.29
CA SER A 35 14.75 -12.28 3.95
C SER A 35 13.78 -11.67 2.93
N SER A 36 13.45 -12.43 1.88
CA SER A 36 12.39 -12.08 0.93
C SER A 36 11.68 -13.33 0.46
N ARG A 37 10.58 -13.70 1.13
CA ARG A 37 9.85 -14.95 0.85
C ARG A 37 8.88 -14.80 -0.32
N ILE A 38 8.34 -13.60 -0.48
CA ILE A 38 7.46 -13.23 -1.58
C ILE A 38 8.28 -12.31 -2.48
N GLU A 39 8.74 -12.84 -3.60
CA GLU A 39 9.50 -12.08 -4.60
C GLU A 39 8.58 -11.12 -5.36
N GLY A 40 9.17 -10.25 -6.19
CA GLY A 40 8.36 -9.33 -6.99
C GLY A 40 9.21 -8.50 -7.94
N VAL A 41 9.17 -7.18 -7.78
CA VAL A 41 9.75 -6.24 -8.73
C VAL A 41 11.27 -6.22 -8.66
N GLY A 42 11.89 -5.96 -9.80
CA GLY A 42 13.33 -5.75 -9.94
C GLY A 42 13.69 -4.27 -10.14
N LEU A 43 14.98 -4.01 -10.38
CA LEU A 43 15.51 -2.66 -10.48
C LEU A 43 14.88 -1.84 -11.63
N GLU A 44 14.54 -2.47 -12.75
CA GLU A 44 13.93 -1.79 -13.90
C GLU A 44 12.56 -1.19 -13.57
N VAL A 45 11.73 -1.92 -12.82
CA VAL A 45 10.41 -1.44 -12.40
C VAL A 45 10.56 -0.30 -11.40
N LEU A 46 11.47 -0.44 -10.42
CA LEU A 46 11.75 0.62 -9.45
C LEU A 46 12.26 1.90 -10.12
N ALA A 47 13.14 1.77 -11.11
CA ALA A 47 13.65 2.90 -11.89
C ALA A 47 12.52 3.59 -12.67
N ARG A 48 11.63 2.81 -13.30
CA ARG A 48 10.46 3.34 -14.01
C ARG A 48 9.52 4.09 -13.07
N GLU A 49 9.19 3.53 -11.91
CA GLU A 49 8.34 4.21 -10.92
C GLU A 49 8.97 5.50 -10.40
N ALA A 50 10.29 5.49 -10.16
CA ALA A 50 11.03 6.69 -9.77
C ALA A 50 10.97 7.76 -10.87
N GLN A 51 11.13 7.37 -12.13
CA GLN A 51 11.01 8.26 -13.28
C GLN A 51 9.59 8.81 -13.43
N MET A 52 8.54 7.99 -13.27
CA MET A 52 7.16 8.46 -13.33
C MET A 52 6.85 9.52 -12.27
N LYS A 53 7.34 9.32 -11.03
CA LYS A 53 7.22 10.30 -9.94
C LYS A 53 7.99 11.60 -10.25
N HIS A 54 9.19 11.46 -10.82
CA HIS A 54 9.99 12.60 -11.27
C HIS A 54 9.26 13.38 -12.36
N GLU A 55 8.85 12.72 -13.44
CA GLU A 55 8.10 13.37 -14.53
C GLU A 55 6.85 14.06 -14.03
N TYR A 56 6.08 13.45 -13.12
CA TYR A 56 4.91 14.08 -12.50
C TYR A 56 5.26 15.37 -11.76
N ALA A 57 6.31 15.34 -10.93
CA ALA A 57 6.74 16.49 -10.14
C ALA A 57 7.31 17.66 -10.99
N PHE A 58 7.82 17.36 -12.18
CA PHE A 58 8.41 18.36 -13.10
C PHE A 58 7.45 18.83 -14.21
N ARG A 59 6.17 18.44 -14.18
CA ARG A 59 5.17 18.98 -15.11
C ARG A 59 4.99 20.49 -14.89
N PRO A 60 4.69 21.27 -15.94
CA PRO A 60 4.33 22.67 -15.80
C PRO A 60 3.17 22.81 -14.80
N VAL A 61 3.37 23.60 -13.76
CA VAL A 61 2.38 23.89 -12.73
C VAL A 61 1.28 24.75 -13.35
N SER A 62 0.03 24.31 -13.28
CA SER A 62 -1.11 25.18 -13.61
C SER A 62 -1.51 26.01 -12.39
N ASP A 63 -2.24 27.10 -12.58
CA ASP A 63 -2.73 27.93 -11.46
C ASP A 63 -3.63 27.16 -10.46
N ASN A 64 -4.09 25.96 -10.84
CA ASN A 64 -4.90 25.07 -9.99
C ASN A 64 -4.06 24.05 -9.18
N ASP A 65 -2.75 23.95 -9.42
CA ASP A 65 -1.85 22.96 -8.81
C ASP A 65 -1.07 23.57 -7.62
N THR A 66 -1.76 24.28 -6.74
CA THR A 66 -1.10 25.03 -5.64
C THR A 66 -0.70 24.15 -4.45
N GLU A 67 -1.14 22.90 -4.40
CA GLU A 67 -0.92 21.99 -3.26
C GLU A 67 -0.57 20.55 -3.69
N LEU A 68 0.05 19.80 -2.78
CA LEU A 68 0.27 18.37 -2.97
C LEU A 68 -1.07 17.63 -3.08
N ALA A 69 -1.11 16.57 -3.89
CA ALA A 69 -2.28 15.72 -3.99
C ALA A 69 -2.70 15.19 -2.61
N VAL A 70 -3.99 15.32 -2.29
CA VAL A 70 -4.58 14.78 -1.07
C VAL A 70 -4.56 13.25 -1.19
N GLY A 71 -3.51 12.63 -0.65
CA GLY A 71 -3.36 11.17 -0.66
C GLY A 71 -4.46 10.44 0.12
N GLY A 72 -4.42 9.11 0.12
CA GLY A 72 -5.40 8.27 0.83
C GLY A 72 -4.78 7.27 1.78
N ASN A 73 -3.46 7.26 2.01
CA ASN A 73 -2.77 6.10 2.57
C ASN A 73 -3.22 5.75 4.00
N TYR A 74 -3.60 6.75 4.79
CA TYR A 74 -3.99 6.55 6.21
C TYR A 74 -5.51 6.52 6.41
N GLN A 75 -6.28 7.16 5.53
CA GLN A 75 -7.72 7.31 5.65
C GLN A 75 -8.36 7.32 4.28
N PHE A 76 -9.54 6.71 4.17
CA PHE A 76 -10.32 6.70 2.95
C PHE A 76 -10.56 8.13 2.42
N ARG A 77 -10.35 8.29 1.11
CA ARG A 77 -10.71 9.48 0.34
C ARG A 77 -11.33 9.04 -0.99
N VAL A 78 -12.30 9.79 -1.49
CA VAL A 78 -13.03 9.46 -2.74
C VAL A 78 -12.11 9.28 -3.95
N ARG A 79 -10.98 10.00 -4.00
CA ARG A 79 -9.95 9.90 -5.05
C ARG A 79 -8.58 9.49 -4.50
N GLY A 80 -8.55 8.85 -3.34
CA GLY A 80 -7.31 8.41 -2.68
C GLY A 80 -6.97 6.96 -2.99
N GLU A 81 -6.01 6.45 -2.22
CA GLU A 81 -5.74 5.01 -2.15
C GLU A 81 -7.00 4.23 -1.84
N PHE A 82 -7.00 2.99 -2.28
CA PHE A 82 -8.07 2.06 -2.03
C PHE A 82 -8.02 1.50 -0.60
N HIS A 83 -9.20 1.37 0.04
CA HIS A 83 -9.34 0.82 1.39
C HIS A 83 -10.37 -0.30 1.41
N LEU A 84 -10.03 -1.44 2.02
CA LEU A 84 -10.95 -2.54 2.30
C LEU A 84 -12.21 -2.04 3.03
N LEU A 85 -12.02 -1.20 4.04
CA LEU A 85 -13.10 -0.52 4.74
C LEU A 85 -13.32 0.85 4.11
N ASN A 86 -14.44 1.02 3.42
CA ASN A 86 -14.85 2.27 2.81
C ASN A 86 -16.33 2.55 3.15
N PRO A 87 -16.86 3.74 2.85
CA PRO A 87 -18.23 4.10 3.21
C PRO A 87 -19.28 3.14 2.67
N GLU A 88 -19.07 2.58 1.47
CA GLU A 88 -19.99 1.65 0.83
C GLU A 88 -19.99 0.30 1.55
N THR A 89 -18.82 -0.31 1.77
CA THR A 89 -18.72 -1.61 2.46
C THR A 89 -19.24 -1.53 3.90
N VAL A 90 -18.95 -0.42 4.60
CA VAL A 90 -19.45 -0.18 5.96
C VAL A 90 -20.97 0.03 6.00
N ALA A 91 -21.52 0.84 5.09
CA ALA A 91 -22.96 1.11 5.04
C ALA A 91 -23.76 -0.16 4.73
N THR A 92 -23.32 -0.96 3.76
CA THR A 92 -23.98 -2.20 3.36
C THR A 92 -23.98 -3.22 4.50
N LEU A 93 -22.85 -3.38 5.20
CA LEU A 93 -22.78 -4.25 6.38
C LEU A 93 -23.70 -3.79 7.51
N GLN A 94 -23.72 -2.48 7.81
CA GLN A 94 -24.61 -1.92 8.83
C GLN A 94 -26.09 -2.17 8.48
N HIS A 95 -26.46 -2.02 7.21
CA HIS A 95 -27.82 -2.30 6.74
C HIS A 95 -28.17 -3.77 6.88
N ALA A 96 -27.28 -4.69 6.50
CA ALA A 96 -27.47 -6.13 6.62
C ALA A 96 -27.74 -6.56 8.06
N VAL A 97 -26.92 -6.07 9.01
CA VAL A 97 -27.05 -6.42 10.43
C VAL A 97 -28.32 -5.82 11.05
N ARG A 98 -28.66 -4.56 10.76
CA ARG A 98 -29.85 -3.91 11.33
C ARG A 98 -31.17 -4.50 10.81
N SER A 99 -31.19 -4.93 9.55
CA SER A 99 -32.36 -5.55 8.92
C SER A 99 -32.40 -7.07 9.08
N ASN A 100 -31.34 -7.70 9.61
CA ASN A 100 -31.15 -9.15 9.66
C ASN A 100 -31.35 -9.81 8.28
N SER A 101 -30.84 -9.16 7.23
CA SER A 101 -31.02 -9.55 5.84
C SER A 101 -29.81 -10.31 5.31
N ALA A 102 -29.98 -11.62 5.08
CA ALA A 102 -28.94 -12.45 4.45
C ALA A 102 -28.61 -11.98 3.03
N ARG A 103 -29.59 -11.47 2.29
CA ARG A 103 -29.40 -10.92 0.94
C ARG A 103 -28.46 -9.71 0.96
N THR A 104 -28.68 -8.77 1.88
CA THR A 104 -27.83 -7.57 1.98
C THR A 104 -26.44 -7.93 2.49
N PHE A 105 -26.32 -9.00 3.27
CA PHE A 105 -25.02 -9.54 3.65
C PHE A 105 -24.28 -10.13 2.45
N GLU A 106 -24.97 -10.83 1.54
CA GLU A 106 -24.39 -11.32 0.28
C GLU A 106 -23.91 -10.16 -0.62
N GLU A 107 -24.65 -9.06 -0.66
CA GLU A 107 -24.22 -7.83 -1.35
C GLU A 107 -22.91 -7.27 -0.75
N PHE A 108 -22.79 -7.22 0.58
CA PHE A 108 -21.55 -6.84 1.26
C PHE A 108 -20.39 -7.78 0.94
N THR A 109 -20.60 -9.10 0.97
CA THR A 109 -19.53 -10.06 0.67
C THR A 109 -19.05 -9.93 -0.76
N ASN A 110 -19.97 -9.74 -1.71
CA ASN A 110 -19.63 -9.50 -3.11
C ASN A 110 -18.81 -8.20 -3.27
N LEU A 111 -19.19 -7.12 -2.58
CA LEU A 111 -18.41 -5.88 -2.60
C LEU A 111 -16.98 -6.10 -2.11
N VAL A 112 -16.78 -6.87 -1.03
CA VAL A 112 -15.45 -7.17 -0.45
C VAL A 112 -14.63 -8.14 -1.31
N ASP A 113 -15.26 -9.17 -1.88
CA ASP A 113 -14.57 -10.20 -2.67
C ASP A 113 -14.14 -9.69 -4.05
N HIS A 114 -14.92 -8.80 -4.65
CA HIS A 114 -14.59 -8.17 -5.93
C HIS A 114 -13.74 -6.90 -5.79
N GLN A 115 -13.54 -6.43 -4.56
CA GLN A 115 -12.85 -5.18 -4.25
C GLN A 115 -11.40 -5.13 -4.77
N ASN A 116 -10.69 -6.26 -4.80
CA ASN A 116 -9.28 -6.35 -5.24
C ASN A 116 -9.08 -6.59 -6.74
N ARG A 117 -10.13 -6.53 -7.58
CA ARG A 117 -10.05 -6.83 -9.02
C ARG A 117 -9.88 -5.61 -9.93
N HIS A 118 -9.68 -4.43 -9.37
CA HIS A 118 -9.56 -3.16 -10.09
C HIS A 118 -8.16 -2.56 -9.95
#